data_AF-D8QG38-F1
#
_entry.id   AF-D8QG38-F1
#
_cell.length_a   1.000
_cell.length_b   1.000
_cell.length_c   1.000
_cell.angle_alpha   90.00
_cell.angle_beta   90.00
_cell.angle_gamma   90.00
#
_symmetry.space_group_name_H-M   'P 1'
#
loop_
_entity.id
_entity.type
_entity.pdbx_description
1 polymer ?
#
loop_
_entity_poly.entity_id
_entity_poly.type
_entity_poly.pdbx_seq_one_letter_code
_entity_poly.pdbx_strand_id
1 'polypeptide(L)'
;MRWISREYGVKHVRISAYNSQANGKVEQVHWDIRQSLAKACGGQLNKWFHYLHFVWWADRVTIRKRLGVSPYFLVTGAHPILPLDLVESTWLVDYPGRALSLEELIGLRAKALAKHHAEIDAVRSRIDKEKLE
;
A
#
# COMPACT_ATOMS: atom_id res chain seq x y z
N MET A 1 -27.24 11.90 4.76
CA MET A 1 -26.21 12.81 4.21
C MET A 1 -26.44 14.30 4.50
N ARG A 2 -27.69 14.84 4.53
CA ARG A 2 -27.90 16.27 4.84
C ARG A 2 -27.35 16.68 6.21
N TRP A 3 -27.38 15.78 7.19
CA TRP A 3 -26.80 16.00 8.52
C TRP A 3 -25.28 16.17 8.46
N ILE A 4 -24.56 15.34 7.69
CA ILE A 4 -23.09 15.44 7.52
C ILE A 4 -22.69 16.79 6.90
N SER A 5 -23.44 17.24 5.88
CA SER A 5 -23.19 18.54 5.28
C SER A 5 -23.46 19.70 6.23
N ARG A 6 -24.43 19.56 7.13
CA ARG A 6 -24.77 20.60 8.12
C ARG A 6 -23.74 20.64 9.24
N GLU A 7 -23.32 19.49 9.73
CA GLU A 7 -22.42 19.35 10.88
C GLU A 7 -20.96 19.61 10.49
N TYR A 8 -20.52 19.05 9.36
CA TYR A 8 -19.10 19.04 8.95
C TYR A 8 -18.82 19.86 7.68
N GLY A 9 -19.82 20.52 7.10
CA GLY A 9 -19.67 21.28 5.85
C GLY A 9 -19.37 20.42 4.61
N VAL A 10 -19.42 19.09 4.70
CA VAL A 10 -19.09 18.18 3.60
C VAL A 10 -20.24 18.11 2.59
N LYS A 11 -20.03 18.71 1.41
CA LYS A 11 -20.99 18.68 0.30
C LYS A 11 -20.94 17.33 -0.42
N HIS A 12 -22.05 16.61 -0.43
CA HIS A 12 -22.17 15.33 -1.15
C HIS A 12 -22.47 15.57 -2.63
N VAL A 13 -21.54 15.19 -3.51
CA VAL A 13 -21.71 15.23 -4.97
C VAL A 13 -22.38 13.93 -5.42
N ARG A 14 -23.55 14.02 -6.05
CA ARG A 14 -24.24 12.86 -6.63
C ARG A 14 -23.94 12.76 -8.12
N ILE A 15 -23.56 11.57 -8.53
CA ILE A 15 -23.44 11.16 -9.93
C ILE A 15 -24.74 10.48 -10.38
N SER A 16 -25.08 10.63 -11.65
CA SER A 16 -26.22 9.93 -12.26
C SER A 16 -25.97 8.43 -12.27
N ALA A 17 -27.04 7.63 -12.17
CA ALA A 17 -26.94 6.19 -12.35
C ALA A 17 -26.33 5.86 -13.73
N TYR A 18 -25.60 4.74 -13.81
CA TYR A 18 -24.98 4.22 -15.04
C TYR A 18 -23.97 5.16 -15.73
N ASN A 19 -23.40 6.13 -15.02
CA ASN A 19 -22.33 7.00 -15.52
C ASN A 19 -20.97 6.59 -14.95
N SER A 20 -20.40 5.50 -15.46
CA SER A 20 -19.09 4.99 -15.03
C SER A 20 -17.95 5.96 -15.32
N GLN A 21 -18.05 6.78 -16.38
CA GLN A 21 -17.02 7.77 -16.73
C GLN A 21 -16.81 8.81 -15.61
N ALA A 22 -17.90 9.23 -14.95
CA ALA A 22 -17.80 10.20 -13.86
C ALA A 22 -17.06 9.66 -12.64
N ASN A 23 -17.09 8.34 -12.41
CA ASN A 23 -16.41 7.68 -11.28
C ASN A 23 -15.14 6.91 -11.70
N GLY A 24 -14.81 6.89 -13.00
CA GLY A 24 -13.77 6.03 -13.55
C GLY A 24 -12.38 6.25 -12.94
N LYS A 25 -12.06 7.48 -12.52
CA LYS A 25 -10.80 7.77 -11.81
C LYS A 25 -10.70 7.04 -10.48
N VAL A 26 -11.79 6.96 -9.72
CA VAL A 26 -11.85 6.27 -8.42
C VAL A 26 -11.86 4.76 -8.65
N GLU A 27 -12.66 4.31 -9.61
CA GLU A 27 -12.79 2.88 -9.95
C GLU A 27 -11.46 2.28 -10.42
N GLN A 28 -10.70 3.00 -11.26
CA GLN A 28 -9.40 2.54 -11.73
C GLN A 28 -8.41 2.37 -10.55
N VAL A 29 -8.35 3.34 -9.63
CA VAL A 29 -7.45 3.23 -8.47
C VAL A 29 -7.85 2.07 -7.56
N HIS A 30 -9.14 1.87 -7.33
CA HIS A 30 -9.63 0.71 -6.57
C HIS A 30 -9.31 -0.62 -7.25
N TRP A 31 -9.36 -0.66 -8.58
CA TRP A 31 -8.96 -1.83 -9.35
C TRP A 31 -7.46 -2.14 -9.17
N ASP A 32 -6.60 -1.14 -9.33
CA ASP A 32 -5.14 -1.29 -9.19
C ASP A 32 -4.76 -1.80 -7.78
N ILE A 33 -5.43 -1.28 -6.74
CA ILE A 33 -5.23 -1.72 -5.35
C ILE A 33 -5.70 -3.15 -5.16
N ARG A 34 -6.84 -3.54 -5.74
CA ARG A 34 -7.32 -4.93 -5.69
C ARG A 34 -6.36 -5.90 -6.37
N GLN A 35 -5.79 -5.52 -7.52
CA GLN A 35 -4.77 -6.31 -8.20
C GLN A 35 -3.51 -6.44 -7.34
N SER A 36 -3.06 -5.33 -6.75
CA SER A 36 -1.90 -5.30 -5.84
C SER A 36 -2.11 -6.20 -4.62
N LEU A 37 -3.30 -6.19 -4.02
CA LEU A 37 -3.71 -7.08 -2.93
C LEU A 37 -3.64 -8.55 -3.34
N ALA A 38 -4.18 -8.91 -4.51
CA ALA A 38 -4.13 -10.27 -5.00
C ALA A 38 -2.68 -10.75 -5.19
N LYS A 39 -1.79 -9.89 -5.70
CA LYS A 39 -0.35 -10.17 -5.84
C LYS A 39 0.35 -10.28 -4.48
N ALA A 40 0.03 -9.40 -3.53
CA ALA A 40 0.54 -9.44 -2.16
C ALA A 40 0.14 -10.73 -1.42
N CYS A 41 -1.05 -11.26 -1.68
CA CYS A 41 -1.52 -12.49 -1.08
C CYS A 41 -0.95 -13.77 -1.71
N GLY A 42 -0.25 -13.67 -2.86
CA GLY A 42 0.31 -14.84 -3.55
C GLY A 42 -0.74 -15.88 -3.93
N GLY A 43 -1.97 -15.46 -4.25
CA GLY A 43 -3.10 -16.34 -4.59
C GLY A 43 -4.00 -16.74 -3.42
N GLN A 44 -3.58 -16.54 -2.16
CA GLN A 44 -4.42 -16.82 -0.98
C GLN A 44 -5.25 -15.60 -0.60
N LEU A 45 -6.32 -15.34 -1.36
CA LEU A 45 -7.17 -14.15 -1.19
C LEU A 45 -7.82 -14.05 0.19
N ASN A 46 -7.98 -15.14 0.94
CA ASN A 46 -8.49 -15.13 2.31
C ASN A 46 -7.64 -14.29 3.28
N LYS A 47 -6.34 -14.08 2.98
CA LYS A 47 -5.41 -13.29 3.81
C LYS A 47 -5.35 -11.81 3.45
N TRP A 48 -6.21 -11.34 2.54
CA TRP A 48 -6.18 -9.96 2.02
C TRP A 48 -6.19 -8.89 3.11
N PHE A 49 -6.95 -9.12 4.20
CA PHE A 49 -7.07 -8.17 5.29
C PHE A 49 -5.73 -7.89 5.98
N HIS A 50 -4.87 -8.91 6.12
CA HIS A 50 -3.53 -8.76 6.70
C HIS A 50 -2.60 -7.92 5.82
N TYR A 51 -2.78 -7.95 4.49
CA TYR A 51 -1.95 -7.20 3.55
C TYR A 51 -2.51 -5.81 3.19
N LEU A 52 -3.77 -5.53 3.54
CA LEU A 52 -4.47 -4.32 3.13
C LEU A 52 -3.68 -3.05 3.48
N HIS A 53 -3.28 -2.90 4.74
CA HIS A 53 -2.57 -1.72 5.21
C HIS A 53 -1.18 -1.57 4.57
N PHE A 54 -0.46 -2.69 4.37
CA PHE A 54 0.83 -2.70 3.68
C PHE A 54 0.70 -2.30 2.20
N VAL A 55 -0.36 -2.76 1.51
CA VAL A 55 -0.64 -2.38 0.11
C VAL A 55 -0.97 -0.90 0.01
N TRP A 56 -1.82 -0.37 0.91
CA TRP A 56 -2.12 1.07 0.93
C TRP A 56 -0.88 1.92 1.19
N TRP A 57 -0.01 1.48 2.11
CA TRP A 57 1.25 2.16 2.35
C TRP A 57 2.16 2.11 1.11
N ALA A 58 2.33 0.92 0.54
CA ALA A 58 3.12 0.72 -0.66
C ALA A 58 2.62 1.55 -1.87
N ASP A 59 1.32 1.69 -2.07
CA ASP A 59 0.75 2.55 -3.12
C ASP A 59 1.10 4.03 -2.90
N ARG A 60 0.98 4.52 -1.66
CA ARG A 60 1.26 5.92 -1.33
C ARG A 60 2.72 6.30 -1.53
N VAL A 61 3.64 5.38 -1.25
CA VAL A 61 5.08 5.65 -1.34
C VAL A 61 5.66 5.30 -2.71
N THR A 62 4.95 4.54 -3.53
CA THR A 62 5.39 4.19 -4.89
C THR A 62 5.17 5.36 -5.85
N ILE A 63 6.20 5.66 -6.64
CA ILE A 63 6.13 6.68 -7.69
C ILE A 63 5.15 6.23 -8.77
N ARG A 64 4.19 7.09 -9.12
CA ARG A 64 3.24 6.82 -10.20
C ARG A 64 3.82 7.33 -11.52
N LYS A 65 3.90 6.45 -12.53
CA LYS A 65 4.46 6.77 -13.86
C LYS A 65 3.87 8.03 -14.50
N ARG A 66 2.56 8.28 -14.32
CA ARG A 66 1.87 9.46 -14.86
C ARG A 66 2.24 10.77 -14.15
N LEU A 67 2.60 10.70 -12.87
CA LEU A 67 2.87 11.88 -12.03
C LEU A 67 4.37 12.15 -11.87
N GLY A 68 5.23 11.14 -12.04
CA GLY A 68 6.66 11.22 -11.79
C GLY A 68 7.03 11.27 -10.30
N VAL A 69 6.05 11.42 -9.40
CA VAL A 69 6.22 11.48 -7.95
C VAL A 69 5.27 10.50 -7.24
N SER A 70 5.53 10.24 -5.96
CA SER A 70 4.66 9.40 -5.13
C SER A 70 3.48 10.22 -4.57
N PRO A 71 2.30 9.61 -4.34
CA PRO A 71 1.18 10.28 -3.67
C PRO A 71 1.55 10.87 -2.30
N TYR A 72 2.45 10.20 -1.56
CA TYR A 72 2.97 10.71 -0.29
C TYR A 72 3.65 12.07 -0.48
N PHE A 73 4.58 12.16 -1.45
CA PHE A 73 5.29 13.39 -1.75
C PHE A 73 4.34 14.52 -2.17
N LEU A 74 3.29 14.21 -2.94
CA LEU A 74 2.29 15.22 -3.34
C LEU A 74 1.54 15.84 -2.15
N VAL A 75 1.34 15.08 -1.07
CA VAL A 75 0.60 15.56 0.10
C VAL A 75 1.54 16.23 1.11
N THR A 76 2.74 15.69 1.32
CA THR A 76 3.64 16.13 2.39
C THR A 76 4.76 17.05 1.92
N GLY A 77 5.07 17.08 0.62
CA GLY A 77 6.23 17.76 0.06
C GLY A 77 7.57 17.09 0.39
N ALA A 78 7.55 15.91 1.03
CA ALA A 78 8.75 15.20 1.47
C ALA A 78 8.76 13.76 0.95
N HIS A 79 9.95 13.23 0.65
CA HIS A 79 10.08 11.83 0.27
C HIS A 79 9.86 10.93 1.49
N PRO A 80 9.09 9.82 1.35
CA PRO A 80 8.92 8.88 2.44
C PRO A 80 10.24 8.19 2.72
N ILE A 81 10.62 8.06 4.00
CA ILE A 81 11.73 7.20 4.41
C ILE A 81 11.19 5.78 4.45
N LEU A 82 11.58 4.94 3.50
CA LEU A 82 11.15 3.55 3.50
C LEU A 82 12.13 2.69 4.29
N PRO A 83 11.63 1.72 5.08
CA PRO A 83 12.49 0.62 5.55
C PRO A 83 13.20 -0.04 4.36
N LEU A 84 12.51 -0.09 3.20
CA LEU A 84 12.96 -0.58 1.90
C LEU A 84 14.19 0.13 1.31
N ASP A 85 14.47 1.37 1.73
CA ASP A 85 15.58 2.18 1.22
C ASP A 85 16.88 1.93 2.00
N LEU A 86 16.85 1.20 3.11
CA LEU A 86 18.05 0.62 3.70
C LEU A 86 18.45 -0.61 2.88
N VAL A 87 19.75 -0.74 2.59
CA VAL A 87 20.35 -1.74 1.69
C VAL A 87 19.94 -3.21 2.01
N GLU A 88 19.38 -3.47 3.18
CA GLU A 88 19.09 -4.79 3.73
C GLU A 88 17.64 -5.28 3.55
N SER A 89 16.68 -4.41 3.25
CA SER A 89 15.27 -4.80 3.14
C SER A 89 14.86 -5.38 1.78
N THR A 90 15.68 -5.19 0.75
CA THR A 90 15.42 -5.73 -0.60
C THR A 90 15.54 -7.26 -0.62
N TRP A 91 16.26 -7.86 0.33
CA TRP A 91 16.43 -9.32 0.46
C TRP A 91 15.17 -10.05 0.97
N LEU A 92 14.21 -9.32 1.55
CA LEU A 92 13.00 -9.93 2.12
C LEU A 92 12.08 -10.56 1.07
N VAL A 93 12.17 -10.11 -0.18
CA VAL A 93 11.31 -10.57 -1.28
C VAL A 93 12.14 -10.70 -2.53
N ASP A 94 11.99 -11.83 -3.22
CA ASP A 94 12.64 -12.04 -4.51
C ASP A 94 11.96 -11.21 -5.59
N TYR A 95 12.75 -10.39 -6.29
CA TYR A 95 12.29 -9.57 -7.39
C TYR A 95 12.60 -10.28 -8.70
N PRO A 96 11.60 -10.50 -9.56
CA PRO A 96 11.86 -11.15 -10.84
C PRO A 96 12.71 -10.21 -11.71
N GLY A 97 13.73 -10.76 -12.38
CA GLY A 97 14.64 -10.01 -13.27
C GLY A 97 14.01 -9.47 -14.56
N ARG A 98 12.68 -9.29 -14.59
CA ARG A 98 11.90 -8.72 -15.69
C ARG A 98 11.26 -7.40 -15.26
N ALA A 99 10.76 -6.65 -16.24
CA ALA A 99 9.91 -5.49 -15.95
C ALA A 99 8.67 -5.92 -15.13
N LEU A 100 8.41 -5.15 -14.07
CA LEU A 100 7.27 -5.33 -13.17
C LEU A 100 6.14 -4.38 -13.56
N SER A 101 4.90 -4.85 -13.44
CA SER A 101 3.75 -3.93 -13.43
C SER A 101 3.73 -3.13 -12.13
N LEU A 102 2.98 -2.02 -12.10
CA LEU A 102 2.84 -1.20 -10.90
C LEU A 102 2.23 -2.01 -9.75
N GLU A 103 1.22 -2.83 -10.06
CA GLU A 103 0.50 -3.65 -9.10
C GLU A 103 1.37 -4.79 -8.56
N GLU A 104 2.23 -5.36 -9.40
CA GLU A 104 3.22 -6.34 -8.97
C GLU A 104 4.25 -5.69 -8.04
N LEU A 105 4.77 -4.51 -8.39
CA LEU A 105 5.71 -3.77 -7.55
C LEU A 105 5.11 -3.41 -6.19
N ILE A 106 3.88 -2.88 -6.17
CA ILE A 106 3.17 -2.56 -4.93
C ILE A 106 2.93 -3.84 -4.11
N GLY A 107 2.54 -4.94 -4.74
CA GLY A 107 2.34 -6.22 -4.08
C GLY A 107 3.62 -6.79 -3.46
N LEU A 108 4.75 -6.72 -4.15
CA LEU A 108 6.05 -7.16 -3.64
C LEU A 108 6.53 -6.27 -2.47
N ARG A 109 6.39 -4.95 -2.60
CA ARG A 109 6.68 -4.01 -1.51
C ARG A 109 5.82 -4.27 -0.28
N ALA A 110 4.53 -4.53 -0.46
CA ALA A 110 3.63 -4.88 0.63
C ALA A 110 4.06 -6.17 1.35
N LYS A 111 4.50 -7.20 0.60
CA LYS A 111 5.07 -8.42 1.19
C LYS A 111 6.35 -8.14 1.99
N ALA A 112 7.25 -7.32 1.45
CA ALA A 112 8.50 -6.98 2.13
C ALA A 112 8.21 -6.25 3.45
N LEU A 113 7.29 -5.28 3.43
CA LEU A 113 6.85 -4.56 4.63
C LEU A 113 6.21 -5.50 5.67
N ALA A 114 5.40 -6.45 5.22
CA ALA A 114 4.80 -7.44 6.12
C ALA A 114 5.85 -8.35 6.78
N LYS A 115 6.83 -8.83 6.01
CA LYS A 115 7.92 -9.66 6.52
C LYS A 115 8.83 -8.91 7.49
N HIS A 116 9.18 -7.68 7.17
CA HIS A 116 10.02 -6.83 8.02
C HIS A 116 9.45 -6.70 9.44
N HIS A 117 8.13 -6.57 9.57
CA HIS A 117 7.49 -6.53 10.89
C HIS A 117 7.70 -7.83 11.68
N ALA A 118 7.47 -8.98 11.03
CA ALA A 118 7.66 -10.29 11.65
C ALA A 118 9.13 -10.53 12.06
N GLU A 119 10.09 -10.09 11.23
CA GLU A 119 11.51 -10.21 11.55
C GLU A 119 11.92 -9.30 12.71
N ILE A 120 11.43 -8.06 12.75
CA ILE A 120 11.64 -7.15 13.90
C ILE A 120 11.10 -7.78 15.18
N ASP A 121 9.91 -8.37 15.14
CA ASP A 121 9.29 -8.98 16.32
C ASP A 121 10.07 -10.21 16.80
N ALA A 122 10.61 -11.00 15.87
CA ALA A 122 11.50 -12.12 16.21
C ALA A 122 12.80 -11.64 16.86
N VAL A 123 13.44 -10.60 16.31
CA VAL A 123 14.66 -9.99 16.86
C VAL A 123 14.40 -9.42 18.26
N ARG A 124 13.27 -8.71 18.46
CA ARG A 124 12.85 -8.21 19.78
C ARG A 124 12.71 -9.33 20.79
N SER A 125 12.02 -10.41 20.41
CA SER A 125 11.82 -11.58 21.28
C SER A 125 13.13 -12.26 21.68
N ARG A 126 14.15 -12.27 20.80
CA ARG A 126 15.47 -12.80 21.12
C ARG A 126 16.21 -11.90 22.12
N ILE A 127 16.20 -10.59 21.89
CA ILE A 127 16.83 -9.61 22.79
C ILE A 127 16.19 -9.65 24.18
N ASP A 128 14.87 -9.79 24.26
CA ASP A 128 14.17 -9.83 25.55
C ASP A 128 14.51 -11.10 26.34
N LYS A 129 14.72 -12.24 25.66
CA LYS A 129 15.21 -13.48 26.29
C LYS A 129 16.64 -13.32 26.82
N GLU A 130 17.54 -12.75 26.02
CA GLU A 130 18.93 -12.50 26.41
C GLU A 130 19.07 -11.48 27.56
N LYS A 131 18.06 -10.61 27.77
CA LYS A 131 18.03 -9.66 28.90
C LYS A 131 17.46 -10.25 30.19
N LEU A 132 16.73 -11.36 30.10
CA LEU A 132 16.12 -12.05 31.25
C LEU A 132 17.06 -13.12 31.84
N GLU A 133 18.08 -13.54 31.08
CA GLU A 133 19.23 -14.32 31.54
C GLU A 133 20.34 -13.42 32.12
#